data_AF-A0A7K2CRT5-F1
#
_entry.id   AF-A0A7K2CRT5-F1
#
_cell.length_a   1.000
_cell.length_b   1.000
_cell.length_c   1.000
_cell.angle_alpha   90.00
_cell.angle_beta   90.00
_cell.angle_gamma   90.00
#
_symmetry.space_group_name_H-M   'P 1'
#
loop_
_entity.id
_entity.type
_entity.pdbx_description
1 polymer ?
#
loop_
_entity_poly.entity_id
_entity_poly.type
_entity_poly.pdbx_seq_one_letter_code
_entity_poly.pdbx_strand_id
1 'polypeptide(L)'
;MGICRRLSVRIGSRRDGVGVDWRRAADQPTQGSPVTALGFAVLAVAGALVRAATAQRFNDPTWPWGTLGVNVLGSFALGLLVGSGNPVMTAVGIGGLGSLTTLSTLAVELTELGRKRAIAYAAVSLTLGLAAATGGLVISG
;
A
#
# COMPACT_ATOMS: atom_id res chain seq x y z
N MET A 1 -22.94 -55.93 0.77
CA MET A 1 -23.09 -54.61 0.13
C MET A 1 -22.68 -53.54 1.14
N GLY A 2 -21.82 -52.55 0.91
CA GLY A 2 -21.02 -52.16 -0.25
C GLY A 2 -19.79 -51.39 0.27
N ILE A 3 -18.65 -51.67 -0.35
CA ILE A 3 -17.31 -51.20 0.02
C ILE A 3 -17.14 -49.76 -0.50
N CYS A 4 -16.95 -48.80 0.40
CA CYS A 4 -16.58 -47.43 0.03
C CYS A 4 -15.04 -47.35 -0.11
N ARG A 5 -14.53 -47.60 -1.31
CA ARG A 5 -13.10 -47.47 -1.63
C ARG A 5 -12.73 -45.99 -1.74
N ARG A 6 -11.93 -45.51 -0.78
CA ARG A 6 -11.24 -44.22 -0.82
C ARG A 6 -10.19 -44.26 -1.94
N LEU A 7 -10.51 -43.65 -3.08
CA LEU A 7 -9.57 -43.39 -4.17
C LEU A 7 -8.52 -42.37 -3.70
N SER A 8 -7.32 -42.83 -3.37
CA SER A 8 -6.17 -41.95 -3.19
C SER A 8 -5.58 -41.63 -4.56
N VAL A 9 -5.96 -40.50 -5.14
CA VAL A 9 -5.27 -39.96 -6.31
C VAL A 9 -3.93 -39.41 -5.84
N ARG A 10 -2.86 -40.19 -6.05
CA ARG A 10 -1.48 -39.77 -5.78
C ARG A 10 -0.99 -38.99 -7.00
N ILE A 11 -1.25 -37.68 -7.03
CA ILE A 11 -0.70 -36.79 -8.05
C ILE A 11 0.82 -36.71 -7.83
N GLY A 12 1.58 -37.38 -8.71
CA GLY A 12 3.02 -37.34 -8.76
C GLY A 12 3.51 -35.96 -9.23
N SER A 13 3.80 -35.09 -8.27
CA SER A 13 4.44 -33.80 -8.51
C SER A 13 5.97 -34.00 -8.60
N ARG A 14 6.48 -34.33 -9.79
CA ARG A 14 7.89 -34.01 -10.12
C ARG A 14 7.99 -32.48 -10.11
N ARG A 15 8.65 -31.94 -9.08
CA ARG A 15 8.99 -30.53 -8.98
C ARG A 15 10.47 -30.38 -9.21
N ASP A 16 10.77 -29.75 -10.31
CA ASP A 16 12.08 -29.21 -10.67
C ASP A 16 12.53 -28.27 -9.55
N GLY A 17 13.84 -28.18 -9.32
CA GLY A 17 14.50 -27.72 -8.08
C GLY A 17 14.32 -26.26 -7.63
N VAL A 18 13.19 -25.61 -7.93
CA VAL A 18 12.78 -24.30 -7.41
C VAL A 18 11.35 -24.40 -6.86
N GLY A 19 11.15 -25.28 -5.89
CA GLY A 19 9.86 -25.46 -5.25
C GLY A 19 9.66 -24.49 -4.09
N VAL A 20 9.02 -23.35 -4.33
CA VAL A 20 8.42 -22.57 -3.22
C VAL A 20 7.35 -23.45 -2.59
N ASP A 21 7.60 -23.91 -1.37
CA ASP A 21 6.67 -24.75 -0.63
C ASP A 21 5.55 -23.89 -0.04
N TRP A 22 4.53 -23.63 -0.86
CA TRP A 22 3.36 -22.82 -0.49
C TRP A 22 2.62 -23.34 0.76
N ARG A 23 2.73 -24.65 1.06
CA ARG A 23 2.15 -25.20 2.30
C ARG A 23 2.91 -24.68 3.50
N ARG A 24 4.24 -24.76 3.47
CA ARG A 24 5.11 -24.24 4.53
C ARG A 24 5.07 -22.71 4.67
N ALA A 25 4.76 -21.97 3.59
CA ALA A 25 4.55 -20.51 3.65
C ALA A 25 3.18 -20.12 4.23
N ALA A 26 2.12 -20.88 3.92
CA ALA A 26 0.78 -20.66 4.48
C ALA A 26 0.67 -21.12 5.94
N ASP A 27 1.45 -22.13 6.33
CA ASP A 27 1.46 -22.70 7.68
C ASP A 27 2.37 -21.94 8.66
N GLN A 28 3.08 -20.89 8.21
CA GLN A 28 3.84 -20.04 9.12
C GLN A 28 2.85 -19.12 9.86
N PRO A 29 2.65 -19.30 11.18
CA PRO A 29 1.86 -18.36 11.94
C PRO A 29 2.58 -17.01 11.90
N THR A 30 2.03 -16.05 11.16
CA THR A 30 2.45 -14.65 11.25
C THR A 30 2.06 -14.16 12.63
N GLN A 31 2.91 -14.43 13.63
CA GLN A 31 2.74 -13.92 14.98
C GLN A 31 3.07 -12.43 14.97
N GLY A 32 2.19 -11.62 14.39
CA GLY A 32 2.23 -10.18 14.53
C GLY A 32 2.03 -9.86 16.00
N SER A 33 2.99 -9.19 16.63
CA SER A 33 2.85 -8.80 18.03
C SER A 33 1.65 -7.86 18.18
N PRO A 34 0.91 -7.91 19.31
CA PRO A 34 -0.21 -7.00 19.55
C PRO A 34 0.20 -5.52 19.45
N VAL A 35 1.47 -5.22 19.73
CA VAL A 35 2.08 -3.90 19.55
C VAL A 35 2.08 -3.47 18.07
N THR A 36 2.37 -4.40 17.14
CA THR A 36 2.35 -4.12 15.69
C THR A 36 0.93 -3.79 15.22
N ALA A 37 -0.06 -4.57 15.67
CA ALA A 37 -1.47 -4.33 15.33
C ALA A 37 -1.98 -2.99 15.88
N LEU A 38 -1.64 -2.67 17.14
CA LEU A 38 -2.00 -1.39 17.75
C LEU A 38 -1.32 -0.21 17.05
N GLY A 39 -0.02 -0.33 16.76
CA GLY A 39 0.73 0.68 16.02
C GLY A 39 0.13 0.94 14.64
N PHE A 40 -0.21 -0.13 13.90
CA PHE A 40 -0.92 -0.02 12.62
C PHE A 40 -2.22 0.76 12.75
N ALA A 41 -3.09 0.40 13.71
CA ALA A 41 -4.39 1.03 13.87
C ALA A 41 -4.28 2.52 14.22
N VAL A 42 -3.37 2.87 15.13
CA VAL A 42 -3.14 4.26 15.55
C VAL A 42 -2.64 5.09 14.37
N LEU A 43 -1.64 4.62 13.65
CA LEU A 43 -1.12 5.34 12.48
C LEU A 43 -2.16 5.41 11.36
N ALA A 44 -2.96 4.36 11.16
CA ALA A 44 -4.03 4.38 10.16
C ALA A 44 -5.07 5.47 10.46
N VAL A 45 -5.51 5.60 11.72
CA VAL A 45 -6.43 6.67 12.13
C VAL A 45 -5.77 8.05 11.95
N ALA A 46 -4.55 8.21 12.43
CA ALA A 46 -3.82 9.48 12.30
C ALA A 46 -3.65 9.90 10.83
N GLY A 47 -3.23 8.98 9.95
CA GLY A 47 -3.06 9.24 8.52
C GLY A 47 -4.38 9.62 7.83
N ALA A 48 -5.49 8.96 8.18
CA ALA A 48 -6.80 9.31 7.64
C ALA A 48 -7.26 10.72 8.08
N LEU A 49 -7.00 11.10 9.34
CA LEU A 49 -7.33 12.43 9.86
C LEU A 49 -6.48 13.51 9.20
N VAL A 50 -5.17 13.28 9.06
CA VAL A 50 -4.26 14.22 8.38
C VAL A 50 -4.70 14.40 6.92
N ARG A 51 -5.00 13.31 6.21
CA ARG A 51 -5.54 13.38 4.85
C ARG A 51 -6.81 14.20 4.78
N ALA A 52 -7.78 13.92 5.66
CA ALA A 52 -9.05 14.65 5.68
C ALA A 52 -8.83 16.15 5.95
N ALA A 53 -8.01 16.50 6.95
CA ALA A 53 -7.72 17.89 7.28
C ALA A 53 -6.99 18.63 6.14
N THR A 54 -6.05 17.95 5.48
CA THR A 54 -5.27 18.53 4.37
C THR A 54 -6.16 18.75 3.15
N ALA A 55 -7.02 17.78 2.81
CA ALA A 55 -7.99 17.92 1.74
C ALA A 55 -8.95 19.08 1.99
N GLN A 56 -9.52 19.17 3.20
CA GLN A 56 -10.44 20.25 3.58
C GLN A 56 -9.79 21.64 3.52
N ARG A 57 -8.50 21.74 3.88
CA ARG A 57 -7.82 23.02 3.98
C ARG A 57 -7.24 23.52 2.66
N PHE A 58 -6.80 22.61 1.80
CA PHE A 58 -5.94 22.92 0.65
C PHE A 58 -6.46 22.42 -0.70
N ASN A 59 -7.52 21.61 -0.77
CA ASN A 59 -8.11 21.29 -2.07
C ASN A 59 -8.89 22.48 -2.61
N ASP A 60 -8.64 22.80 -3.87
CA ASP A 60 -9.38 23.79 -4.65
C ASP A 60 -10.07 23.09 -5.84
N PRO A 61 -11.26 23.54 -6.28
CA PRO A 61 -11.97 22.94 -7.41
C PRO A 61 -11.18 22.92 -8.73
N THR A 62 -10.17 23.78 -8.88
CA THR A 62 -9.31 23.82 -10.06
C THR A 62 -8.13 22.87 -9.96
N TRP A 63 -7.63 22.63 -8.75
CA TRP A 63 -6.48 21.77 -8.48
C TRP A 63 -6.47 21.28 -7.02
N PRO A 64 -6.64 19.97 -6.76
CA PRO A 64 -6.69 19.43 -5.41
C PRO A 64 -5.30 19.30 -4.75
N TRP A 65 -4.71 20.42 -4.32
CA TRP A 65 -3.35 20.45 -3.76
C TRP A 65 -3.18 19.60 -2.50
N GLY A 66 -4.20 19.50 -1.67
CA GLY A 66 -4.17 18.69 -0.45
C GLY A 66 -4.00 17.21 -0.75
N THR A 67 -4.80 16.68 -1.67
CA THR A 67 -4.70 15.27 -2.12
C THR A 67 -3.37 14.98 -2.80
N LEU A 68 -2.92 15.87 -3.68
CA LEU A 68 -1.59 15.75 -4.30
C LEU A 68 -0.48 15.71 -3.26
N GLY A 69 -0.50 16.63 -2.29
CA GLY A 69 0.51 16.75 -1.24
C GLY A 69 0.62 15.50 -0.38
N VAL A 70 -0.51 14.97 0.12
CA VAL A 70 -0.49 13.76 0.96
C VAL A 70 -0.03 12.53 0.19
N ASN A 71 -0.40 12.40 -1.09
CA ASN A 71 0.03 11.30 -1.94
C ASN A 71 1.54 11.34 -2.20
N VAL A 72 2.10 12.51 -2.49
CA VAL A 72 3.54 12.67 -2.74
C VAL A 72 4.35 12.45 -1.47
N LEU A 73 3.96 13.08 -0.36
CA LEU A 73 4.65 12.91 0.94
C LEU A 73 4.57 11.47 1.44
N GLY A 74 3.39 10.84 1.31
CA GLY A 74 3.21 9.44 1.69
C GLY A 74 4.05 8.49 0.82
N SER A 75 4.17 8.77 -0.49
CA SER A 75 5.04 8.00 -1.39
C SER A 75 6.52 8.13 -1.01
N PHE A 76 7.00 9.35 -0.70
CA PHE A 76 8.36 9.57 -0.21
C PHE A 76 8.65 8.80 1.07
N ALA A 77 7.76 8.93 2.06
CA ALA A 77 7.89 8.23 3.34
C ALA A 77 7.85 6.71 3.17
N LEU A 78 7.07 6.20 2.21
CA LEU A 78 7.04 4.77 1.88
C LEU A 78 8.38 4.31 1.29
N GLY A 79 8.98 5.11 0.41
CA GLY A 79 10.33 4.84 -0.11
C GLY A 79 11.38 4.75 1.01
N LEU A 80 11.37 5.73 1.93
CA LEU A 80 12.26 5.72 3.11
C LEU A 80 12.06 4.43 3.93
N LEU A 81 10.80 4.08 4.19
CA LEU A 81 10.42 2.92 4.99
C LEU A 81 10.89 1.60 4.35
N VAL A 82 10.68 1.45 3.04
CA VAL A 82 11.12 0.27 2.29
C VAL A 82 12.63 0.11 2.34
N GLY A 83 13.41 1.18 2.08
CA GLY A 83 14.87 1.10 2.11
C GLY A 83 15.46 0.82 3.50
N SER A 84 14.74 1.15 4.58
CA SER A 84 15.19 0.85 5.95
C SER A 84 15.30 -0.65 6.27
N GLY A 85 14.62 -1.51 5.51
CA GLY A 85 14.64 -2.97 5.70
C GLY A 85 14.01 -3.48 7.01
N ASN A 86 13.37 -2.62 7.82
CA ASN A 86 12.79 -3.03 9.12
C ASN A 86 11.35 -3.55 8.95
N PRO A 87 11.09 -4.86 9.08
CA PRO A 87 9.79 -5.45 8.77
C PRO A 87 8.66 -5.00 9.70
N VAL A 88 8.96 -4.66 10.97
CA VAL A 88 7.96 -4.18 11.93
C VAL A 88 7.55 -2.75 11.61
N MET A 89 8.52 -1.88 11.35
CA MET A 89 8.28 -0.51 10.90
C MET A 89 7.53 -0.51 9.57
N THR A 90 7.90 -1.39 8.63
CA THR A 90 7.17 -1.54 7.36
C THR A 90 5.72 -1.94 7.59
N ALA A 91 5.44 -2.94 8.42
CA ALA A 91 4.07 -3.37 8.71
C ALA A 91 3.22 -2.25 9.33
N VAL A 92 3.76 -1.53 10.31
CA VAL A 92 3.06 -0.43 11.01
C VAL A 92 2.90 0.79 10.08
N GLY A 93 3.96 1.15 9.35
CA GLY A 93 3.99 2.30 8.46
C GLY A 93 3.11 2.11 7.22
N ILE A 94 2.92 0.88 6.71
CA ILE A 94 1.93 0.60 5.66
C ILE A 94 0.52 1.03 6.08
N GLY A 95 0.15 0.85 7.36
CA GLY A 95 -1.15 1.30 7.87
C GLY A 95 -1.32 2.82 7.82
N GLY A 96 -0.34 3.56 8.34
CA GLY A 96 -0.37 5.02 8.35
C GLY A 96 -0.22 5.66 6.98
N LEU A 97 0.75 5.21 6.19
CA LEU A 97 1.00 5.73 4.85
C LEU A 97 -0.11 5.33 3.88
N GLY A 98 -0.66 4.12 4.02
CA GLY A 98 -1.81 3.65 3.25
C GLY A 98 -3.10 4.42 3.54
N SER A 99 -3.28 4.92 4.77
CA SER A 99 -4.45 5.74 5.11
C SER A 99 -4.26 7.24 4.83
N LEU A 100 -3.01 7.71 4.85
CA LEU A 100 -2.59 9.06 4.49
C LEU A 100 -2.70 9.30 2.97
N THR A 101 -2.28 8.31 2.17
CA THR A 101 -2.42 8.37 0.71
C THR A 101 -3.81 7.88 0.26
N THR A 102 -4.23 8.28 -0.94
CA THR A 102 -5.54 7.91 -1.49
C THR A 102 -5.53 7.91 -3.02
N LEU A 103 -5.84 6.75 -3.61
CA LEU A 103 -6.14 6.65 -5.05
C LEU A 103 -7.64 6.82 -5.35
N SER A 104 -8.52 6.50 -4.40
CA SER A 104 -9.96 6.64 -4.59
C SER A 104 -10.39 8.11 -4.67
N THR A 105 -9.83 8.97 -3.82
CA THR A 105 -10.08 10.41 -3.88
C THR A 105 -9.51 11.02 -5.16
N LEU A 106 -8.29 10.63 -5.55
CA LEU A 106 -7.70 11.02 -6.83
C LEU A 106 -8.62 10.66 -8.01
N ALA A 107 -9.16 9.44 -8.03
CA ALA A 107 -10.07 9.01 -9.09
C ALA A 107 -11.34 9.86 -9.16
N VAL A 108 -11.94 10.20 -8.01
CA VAL A 108 -13.10 11.10 -7.94
C VAL A 108 -12.74 12.51 -8.45
N GLU A 109 -11.65 13.09 -7.96
CA GLU A 109 -11.18 14.41 -8.39
C GLU A 109 -10.93 14.49 -9.91
N LEU A 110 -10.39 13.42 -10.50
CA LEU A 110 -10.19 13.35 -11.94
C LEU A 110 -11.50 13.37 -12.74
N THR A 111 -12.60 12.88 -12.18
CA THR A 111 -13.92 12.95 -12.81
C THR A 111 -14.57 14.33 -12.67
N GLU A 112 -14.23 15.07 -11.62
CA GLU A 112 -14.73 16.42 -11.36
C GLU A 112 -13.95 17.47 -12.17
N LEU A 113 -12.69 17.19 -12.52
CA LEU A 113 -11.86 18.03 -13.36
C LEU A 113 -12.24 17.93 -14.85
N GLY A 114 -12.18 19.05 -15.57
CA GLY A 114 -12.30 19.04 -17.03
C GLY A 114 -11.17 18.23 -17.69
N ARG A 115 -11.45 17.54 -18.80
CA ARG A 115 -10.56 16.55 -19.46
C ARG A 115 -9.08 16.93 -19.50
N LYS A 116 -8.74 18.14 -19.95
CA LYS A 116 -7.34 18.59 -20.05
C LYS A 116 -6.66 18.67 -18.68
N ARG A 117 -7.36 19.18 -17.66
CA ARG A 117 -6.87 19.28 -16.28
C ARG A 117 -6.78 17.91 -15.62
N ALA A 118 -7.76 17.04 -15.85
CA ALA A 118 -7.72 15.67 -15.34
C ALA A 118 -6.46 14.93 -15.84
N ILE A 119 -6.18 14.99 -17.15
CA ILE A 119 -4.96 14.37 -17.72
C ILE A 119 -3.69 14.95 -17.09
N ALA A 120 -3.61 16.28 -16.97
CA ALA A 120 -2.47 16.95 -16.38
C ALA A 120 -2.29 16.56 -14.90
N TYR A 121 -3.38 16.56 -14.11
CA TYR A 121 -3.36 16.22 -12.70
C TYR A 121 -2.98 14.76 -12.46
N ALA A 122 -3.49 13.83 -13.28
CA ALA A 122 -3.08 12.42 -13.23
C ALA A 122 -1.59 12.27 -13.53
N ALA A 123 -1.09 12.91 -14.59
CA ALA A 123 0.32 12.85 -14.95
C ALA A 123 1.22 13.41 -13.83
N VAL A 124 0.88 14.58 -13.28
CA VAL A 124 1.63 15.18 -12.16
C VAL A 124 1.59 14.30 -10.92
N SER A 125 0.42 13.78 -10.54
CA SER A 125 0.28 12.94 -9.34
C SER A 125 1.11 11.67 -9.43
N LEU A 126 1.09 10.98 -10.58
CA LEU A 126 1.84 9.75 -10.78
C LEU A 126 3.35 10.00 -10.87
N THR A 127 3.76 11.03 -11.62
CA THR A 127 5.19 11.35 -11.79
C THR A 127 5.82 11.82 -10.49
N LEU A 128 5.19 12.74 -9.77
CA LEU A 128 5.70 13.20 -8.47
C LEU A 128 5.65 12.09 -7.42
N GLY A 129 4.59 11.28 -7.38
CA GLY A 129 4.50 10.14 -6.47
C GLY A 129 5.63 9.13 -6.69
N LEU A 130 5.89 8.74 -7.96
CA LEU A 130 6.96 7.81 -8.29
C LEU A 130 8.35 8.39 -8.03
N ALA A 131 8.58 9.65 -8.40
CA ALA A 131 9.83 10.35 -8.12
C ALA A 131 10.09 10.45 -6.62
N ALA A 132 9.06 10.76 -5.83
CA ALA A 132 9.13 10.82 -4.38
C ALA A 132 9.45 9.46 -3.76
N ALA A 133 8.74 8.40 -4.15
CA ALA A 133 9.05 7.04 -3.68
C ALA A 133 10.48 6.62 -4.01
N THR A 134 10.93 6.91 -5.23
CA THR A 134 12.31 6.61 -5.66
C THR A 134 13.31 7.42 -4.85
N GLY A 135 13.08 8.72 -4.65
CA GLY A 135 13.94 9.57 -3.83
C GLY A 135 14.03 9.09 -2.39
N GLY A 136 12.91 8.68 -1.78
CA GLY A 136 12.92 8.08 -0.45
C GLY A 136 13.74 6.80 -0.39
N LEU A 137 13.56 5.91 -1.36
CA LEU A 137 14.31 4.65 -1.43
C LEU A 137 15.82 4.87 -1.60
N VAL A 138 16.22 5.82 -2.46
CA VAL A 138 17.63 6.16 -2.70
C VAL A 138 18.29 6.81 -1.48
N ILE A 139 17.53 7.54 -0.66
CA ILE A 139 18.06 8.19 0.55
C ILE A 139 18.22 7.18 1.70
N SER A 140 17.36 6.16 1.79
CA SER A 140 17.38 5.20 2.90
C SER A 140 18.11 3.88 2.63
N GLY A 141 18.38 3.55 1.37
CA GLY A 141 19.18 2.39 0.95
C GLY A 141 20.65 2.74 0.74
#